data_AF-A0AAX3VGR5-F1
#
_entry.id   AF-A0AAX3VGR5-F1
#
_cell.length_a   1.000
_cell.length_b   1.000
_cell.length_c   1.000
_cell.angle_alpha   90.00
_cell.angle_beta   90.00
_cell.angle_gamma   90.00
#
_symmetry.space_group_name_H-M   'P 1'
#
loop_
_entity.id
_entity.type
_entity.pdbx_description
1 polymer ?
#
loop_
_entity_poly.entity_id
_entity_poly.type
_entity_poly.pdbx_seq_one_letter_code
_entity_poly.pdbx_strand_id
1 'polypeptide(L)'
;MPTDRHAESESAAGAPAADASTSDGRGVLVITNSRAGTSVVRPDPLPEIRRRLSEARIESLGESSMDDIVASAMSAADAPTVLAVLGGDGSVSRAAHLARRHDLTLLVLPGGTFNHFARAAGVDTVEAALDAYDAGSVRSVVVAEAVIDDGDPVTVLNAVSLGAYPEMLAEREKRTSLGKWWGGAIAAWREMHGAHRITIVRDGRRAVVWSVFAGIGRGDPRRIAMMRRASLDEPELDVRLHHARGTRLRAVTSLAFGRRTLAVMRALRLMPPASDLERAVVSEIELTVRPGEATPVLAHDGELAETPTGDYRLRLRAIPDGLRVYAR
;
A
#
# COMPACT_ATOMS: atom_id res chain seq x y z
N MET A 1 -30.87 15.74 54.18
CA MET A 1 -31.67 14.97 53.22
C MET A 1 -31.57 15.64 51.85
N PRO A 2 -30.59 15.28 51.00
CA PRO A 2 -30.66 15.61 49.59
C PRO A 2 -31.28 14.43 48.83
N THR A 3 -32.26 14.72 47.99
CA THR A 3 -32.90 13.76 47.07
C THR A 3 -32.06 13.64 45.81
N ASP A 4 -31.70 12.40 45.47
CA ASP A 4 -31.13 11.98 44.20
C ASP A 4 -32.00 12.41 43.00
N ARG A 5 -31.37 13.00 42.00
CA ARG A 5 -31.79 12.88 40.61
C ARG A 5 -30.55 12.70 39.74
N HIS A 6 -30.31 11.45 39.39
CA HIS A 6 -29.57 11.08 38.20
C HIS A 6 -30.27 11.70 36.98
N ALA A 7 -29.56 12.54 36.25
CA ALA A 7 -29.90 12.91 34.88
C ALA A 7 -28.79 12.33 34.01
N GLU A 8 -29.18 11.30 33.26
CA GLU A 8 -28.36 10.59 32.30
C GLU A 8 -27.87 11.55 31.22
N SER A 9 -26.57 11.50 30.98
CA SER A 9 -25.87 12.22 29.92
C SER A 9 -26.14 11.50 28.60
N GLU A 10 -27.13 11.94 27.85
CA GLU A 10 -27.26 11.67 26.42
C GLU A 10 -26.06 12.31 25.68
N SER A 11 -25.09 11.47 25.32
CA SER A 11 -24.04 11.83 24.37
C SER A 11 -23.75 10.62 23.49
N ALA A 12 -24.61 10.42 22.50
CA ALA A 12 -24.33 9.57 21.35
C ALA A 12 -24.66 10.38 20.09
N ALA A 13 -23.75 11.29 19.71
CA ALA A 13 -23.76 11.90 18.38
C ALA A 13 -23.21 10.85 17.40
N GLY A 14 -24.10 10.34 16.56
CA GLY A 14 -23.94 9.15 15.74
C GLY A 14 -22.82 9.23 14.69
N ALA A 15 -22.16 8.08 14.51
CA ALA A 15 -21.42 7.77 13.30
C ALA A 15 -22.41 7.73 12.10
N PRO A 16 -21.99 8.16 10.89
CA PRO A 16 -22.82 7.97 9.70
C PRO A 16 -23.11 6.48 9.51
N ALA A 17 -24.37 6.17 9.19
CA ALA A 17 -24.87 4.82 9.04
C ALA A 17 -23.97 4.01 8.10
N ALA A 18 -23.48 2.87 8.57
CA ALA A 18 -22.87 1.87 7.70
C ALA A 18 -23.86 1.57 6.56
N ASP A 19 -23.45 1.84 5.31
CA ASP A 19 -24.21 1.45 4.13
C ASP A 19 -24.61 -0.01 4.28
N ALA A 20 -25.92 -0.28 4.36
CA ALA A 20 -26.43 -1.61 4.62
C ALA A 20 -25.98 -2.53 3.48
N SER A 21 -24.99 -3.38 3.74
CA SER A 21 -24.57 -4.44 2.83
C SER A 21 -25.79 -5.30 2.50
N THR A 22 -26.23 -5.27 1.25
CA THR A 22 -27.30 -6.14 0.79
C THR A 22 -26.70 -7.51 0.52
N SER A 23 -27.26 -8.57 1.09
CA SER A 23 -26.73 -9.93 0.92
C SER A 23 -26.78 -10.41 -0.54
N ASP A 24 -27.54 -9.74 -1.42
CA ASP A 24 -27.63 -10.03 -2.85
C ASP A 24 -26.56 -9.29 -3.70
N GLY A 25 -25.80 -8.37 -3.11
CA GLY A 25 -24.75 -7.61 -3.80
C GLY A 25 -25.24 -6.35 -4.54
N ARG A 26 -26.48 -5.91 -4.31
CA ARG A 26 -26.98 -4.65 -4.87
C ARG A 26 -26.15 -3.46 -4.37
N GLY A 27 -25.70 -2.62 -5.30
CA GLY A 27 -24.81 -1.50 -5.00
C GLY A 27 -23.32 -1.87 -4.92
N VAL A 28 -22.97 -3.13 -5.26
CA VAL A 28 -21.58 -3.57 -5.36
C VAL A 28 -21.10 -3.50 -6.82
N LEU A 29 -20.00 -2.79 -7.05
CA LEU A 29 -19.22 -2.86 -8.29
C LEU A 29 -18.02 -3.78 -8.07
N VAL A 30 -17.99 -4.93 -8.75
CA VAL A 30 -16.86 -5.86 -8.73
C VAL A 30 -15.98 -5.64 -9.95
N ILE A 31 -14.73 -5.23 -9.74
CA ILE A 31 -13.72 -5.11 -10.80
C ILE A 31 -12.78 -6.31 -10.74
N THR A 32 -12.66 -7.00 -11.86
CA THR A 32 -11.86 -8.22 -12.00
C THR A 32 -10.61 -7.96 -12.84
N ASN A 33 -9.45 -8.34 -12.31
CA ASN A 33 -8.19 -8.30 -13.05
C ASN A 33 -7.78 -9.71 -13.49
N SER A 34 -8.23 -10.13 -14.66
CA SER A 34 -7.93 -11.45 -15.24
C SER A 34 -6.45 -11.71 -15.53
N ARG A 35 -5.58 -10.69 -15.43
CA ARG A 35 -4.12 -10.84 -15.57
C ARG A 35 -3.41 -11.09 -14.23
N ALA A 36 -4.09 -10.87 -13.11
CA ALA A 36 -3.54 -11.11 -11.77
C ALA A 36 -3.66 -12.61 -11.41
N GLY A 37 -2.54 -13.28 -11.10
CA GLY A 37 -2.57 -14.62 -10.50
C GLY A 37 -2.33 -15.82 -11.43
N THR A 38 -1.91 -15.60 -12.69
CA THR A 38 -1.56 -16.70 -13.65
C THR A 38 -0.42 -17.63 -13.18
N SER A 39 0.22 -17.34 -12.06
CA SER A 39 1.33 -18.09 -11.49
C SER A 39 0.92 -19.20 -10.50
N VAL A 40 -0.36 -19.29 -10.13
CA VAL A 40 -0.86 -20.30 -9.18
C VAL A 40 -2.15 -20.91 -9.72
N VAL A 41 -2.19 -22.24 -9.88
CA VAL A 41 -3.43 -22.96 -10.23
C VAL A 41 -4.39 -22.85 -9.05
N ARG A 42 -5.38 -21.97 -9.17
CA ARG A 42 -6.50 -21.86 -8.23
C ARG A 42 -7.82 -22.01 -8.99
N PRO A 43 -8.86 -22.56 -8.37
CA PRO A 43 -10.21 -22.50 -8.93
C PRO A 43 -10.57 -21.05 -9.25
N ASP A 44 -11.20 -20.83 -10.40
CA ASP A 44 -11.75 -19.52 -10.76
C ASP A 44 -12.77 -19.10 -9.68
N PRO A 45 -12.56 -17.98 -8.97
CA PRO A 45 -13.49 -17.54 -7.93
C PRO A 45 -14.74 -16.85 -8.49
N LEU A 46 -14.80 -16.53 -9.79
CA LEU A 46 -15.93 -15.80 -10.37
C LEU A 46 -17.29 -16.51 -10.25
N PRO A 47 -17.41 -17.85 -10.39
CA PRO A 47 -18.68 -18.54 -10.15
C PRO A 47 -19.21 -18.36 -8.72
N GLU A 48 -18.30 -18.34 -7.74
CA GLU A 48 -18.66 -18.09 -6.33
C GLU A 48 -19.16 -16.66 -6.14
N ILE A 49 -18.39 -15.68 -6.64
CA ILE A 49 -18.71 -14.27 -6.55
C ILE A 49 -20.06 -13.98 -7.20
N ARG A 50 -20.33 -14.52 -8.39
CA ARG A 50 -21.63 -14.38 -9.07
C ARG A 50 -22.79 -15.01 -8.31
N ARG A 51 -22.53 -16.08 -7.55
CA ARG A 51 -23.57 -16.76 -6.77
C ARG A 51 -23.94 -15.97 -5.52
N ARG A 52 -22.94 -15.44 -4.79
CA ARG A 52 -23.18 -14.68 -3.55
C ARG A 52 -23.57 -13.23 -3.80
N LEU A 53 -23.03 -12.62 -4.85
CA LEU A 53 -23.32 -11.24 -5.25
C LEU A 53 -24.12 -11.23 -6.57
N SER A 54 -25.32 -11.81 -6.55
CA SER A 54 -26.14 -12.02 -7.75
C SER A 54 -26.57 -10.74 -8.47
N GLU A 55 -26.73 -9.64 -7.71
CA GLU A 55 -27.14 -8.33 -8.21
C GLU A 55 -25.95 -7.36 -8.37
N ALA A 56 -24.71 -7.83 -8.18
CA ALA A 56 -23.54 -6.99 -8.33
C ALA A 56 -23.21 -6.71 -9.79
N ARG A 57 -22.77 -5.48 -10.07
CA ARG A 57 -22.21 -5.11 -11.37
C ARG A 57 -20.78 -5.63 -11.46
N ILE A 58 -20.51 -6.59 -12.34
CA ILE A 58 -19.18 -7.18 -12.51
C ILE A 58 -18.55 -6.70 -13.81
N GLU A 59 -17.39 -6.04 -13.70
CA GLU A 59 -16.60 -5.57 -14.84
C GLU A 59 -15.19 -6.17 -14.85
N SER A 60 -14.62 -6.29 -16.05
CA SER A 60 -13.25 -6.81 -16.26
C SER A 60 -12.39 -5.68 -16.82
N LEU A 61 -11.16 -5.56 -16.32
CA LEU A 61 -10.28 -4.44 -16.68
C LEU A 61 -9.91 -4.37 -18.17
N GLY A 62 -10.12 -5.41 -18.99
CA GLY A 62 -10.03 -5.34 -20.46
C GLY A 62 -8.95 -4.38 -21.00
N GLU A 63 -9.39 -3.40 -21.79
CA GLU A 63 -8.57 -2.25 -22.25
C GLU A 63 -8.81 -0.96 -21.44
N SER A 64 -9.85 -0.93 -20.59
CA SER A 64 -10.22 0.22 -19.77
C SER A 64 -9.38 0.30 -18.50
N SER A 65 -9.16 1.51 -17.98
CA SER A 65 -8.56 1.64 -16.65
C SER A 65 -9.61 1.39 -15.56
N MET A 66 -9.15 1.04 -14.35
CA MET A 66 -10.03 0.94 -13.18
C MET A 66 -10.73 2.27 -12.89
N ASP A 67 -10.03 3.38 -13.11
CA ASP A 67 -10.56 4.73 -12.97
C ASP A 67 -11.73 4.99 -13.91
N ASP A 68 -11.61 4.62 -15.18
CA ASP A 68 -12.68 4.84 -16.16
C ASP A 68 -13.94 4.06 -15.78
N ILE A 69 -13.76 2.80 -15.34
CA ILE A 69 -14.85 1.94 -14.88
C ILE A 69 -15.53 2.55 -13.64
N VAL A 70 -14.76 2.96 -12.64
CA VAL A 70 -15.32 3.55 -11.42
C VAL A 70 -15.97 4.90 -11.71
N ALA A 71 -15.35 5.78 -12.48
CA ALA A 71 -15.91 7.09 -12.82
C ALA A 71 -17.23 6.95 -13.61
N SER A 72 -17.30 6.00 -14.53
CA SER A 72 -18.53 5.65 -15.27
C SER A 72 -19.62 5.14 -14.33
N ALA A 73 -19.29 4.22 -13.42
CA ALA A 73 -20.25 3.68 -12.46
C ALA A 73 -20.76 4.74 -11.48
N MET A 74 -19.90 5.64 -10.99
CA MET A 74 -20.27 6.73 -10.09
C MET A 74 -21.15 7.80 -10.76
N SER A 75 -21.15 7.87 -12.09
CA SER A 75 -22.00 8.80 -12.85
C SER A 75 -23.39 8.23 -13.15
N ALA A 76 -23.65 6.96 -12.82
CA ALA A 76 -24.94 6.30 -13.03
C ALA A 76 -25.96 6.66 -11.93
N ALA A 77 -27.25 6.51 -12.24
CA ALA A 77 -28.32 6.78 -11.27
C ALA A 77 -28.29 5.81 -10.07
N ASP A 78 -27.76 4.62 -10.30
CA ASP A 78 -27.55 3.51 -9.36
C ASP A 78 -26.06 3.39 -8.99
N ALA A 79 -25.42 4.52 -8.69
CA ALA A 79 -24.01 4.56 -8.28
C ALA A 79 -23.72 3.55 -7.14
N PRO A 80 -22.61 2.79 -7.23
CA PRO A 80 -22.29 1.80 -6.21
C PRO A 80 -21.92 2.47 -4.88
N THR A 81 -22.12 1.75 -3.78
CA THR A 81 -21.64 2.12 -2.43
C THR A 81 -20.48 1.24 -1.97
N VAL A 82 -20.26 0.12 -2.67
CA VAL A 82 -19.19 -0.84 -2.41
C VAL A 82 -18.37 -1.05 -3.68
N LEU A 83 -17.05 -0.89 -3.54
CA LEU A 83 -16.09 -1.25 -4.58
C LEU A 83 -15.42 -2.56 -4.20
N ALA A 84 -15.70 -3.62 -4.94
CA ALA A 84 -15.05 -4.92 -4.80
C ALA A 84 -13.96 -5.08 -5.85
N VAL A 85 -12.80 -5.62 -5.48
CA VAL A 85 -11.68 -5.86 -6.41
C VAL A 85 -11.17 -7.28 -6.29
N LEU A 86 -11.22 -8.01 -7.40
CA LEU A 86 -10.56 -9.31 -7.56
C LEU A 86 -9.19 -9.11 -8.22
N GLY A 87 -8.13 -9.15 -7.42
CA GLY A 87 -6.78 -8.89 -7.92
C GLY A 87 -5.66 -9.07 -6.90
N GLY A 88 -4.44 -8.69 -7.30
CA GLY A 88 -3.27 -8.63 -6.42
C GLY A 88 -3.08 -7.26 -5.77
N ASP A 89 -1.97 -7.07 -5.06
CA ASP A 89 -1.72 -5.89 -4.22
C ASP A 89 -1.81 -4.55 -4.98
N GLY A 90 -1.31 -4.47 -6.23
CA GLY A 90 -1.43 -3.25 -7.05
C GLY A 90 -2.89 -2.90 -7.42
N SER A 91 -3.71 -3.89 -7.79
CA SER A 91 -5.14 -3.67 -8.03
C SER A 91 -5.88 -3.27 -6.77
N VAL A 92 -5.51 -3.85 -5.61
CA VAL A 92 -6.07 -3.47 -4.31
C VAL A 92 -5.67 -2.05 -3.91
N SER A 93 -4.42 -1.65 -4.13
CA SER A 93 -3.95 -0.28 -3.88
C SER A 93 -4.72 0.73 -4.73
N ARG A 94 -4.90 0.46 -6.03
CA ARG A 94 -5.69 1.35 -6.90
C ARG A 94 -7.15 1.41 -6.49
N ALA A 95 -7.78 0.27 -6.20
CA ALA A 95 -9.16 0.23 -5.74
C ALA A 95 -9.34 0.97 -4.41
N ALA A 96 -8.39 0.86 -3.47
CA ALA A 96 -8.45 1.61 -2.21
C ALA A 96 -8.36 3.12 -2.42
N HIS A 97 -7.51 3.57 -3.35
CA HIS A 97 -7.45 4.98 -3.71
C HIS A 97 -8.79 5.49 -4.27
N LEU A 98 -9.41 4.73 -5.18
CA LEU A 98 -10.71 5.07 -5.77
C LEU A 98 -11.85 4.98 -4.76
N ALA A 99 -11.85 3.96 -3.89
CA ALA A 99 -12.82 3.81 -2.83
C ALA A 99 -12.78 5.00 -1.86
N ARG A 100 -11.58 5.43 -1.44
CA ARG A 100 -11.44 6.64 -0.61
C ARG A 100 -11.88 7.91 -1.33
N ARG A 101 -11.53 8.06 -2.62
CA ARG A 101 -11.90 9.23 -3.44
C ARG A 101 -13.41 9.38 -3.61
N HIS A 102 -14.13 8.26 -3.75
CA HIS A 102 -15.57 8.23 -4.01
C HIS A 102 -16.41 7.86 -2.77
N ASP A 103 -15.80 7.81 -1.59
CA ASP A 103 -16.43 7.39 -0.33
C ASP A 103 -17.17 6.04 -0.42
N LEU A 104 -16.50 5.04 -0.97
CA LEU A 104 -16.99 3.66 -1.10
C LEU A 104 -16.38 2.77 -0.01
N THR A 105 -17.14 1.77 0.43
CA THR A 105 -16.56 0.69 1.24
C THR A 105 -15.83 -0.30 0.34
N LEU A 106 -14.58 -0.62 0.66
CA LEU A 106 -13.76 -1.54 -0.14
C LEU A 106 -13.98 -3.00 0.29
N LEU A 107 -14.27 -3.86 -0.69
CA LEU A 107 -14.28 -5.32 -0.54
C LEU A 107 -13.09 -5.92 -1.30
N VAL A 108 -12.13 -6.49 -0.57
CA VAL A 108 -10.92 -7.07 -1.18
C VAL A 108 -11.13 -8.56 -1.45
N LEU A 109 -11.17 -8.94 -2.73
CA LEU A 109 -11.25 -10.33 -3.18
C LEU A 109 -9.83 -10.80 -3.58
N PRO A 110 -9.14 -11.61 -2.78
CA PRO A 110 -7.71 -11.85 -2.96
C PRO A 110 -7.42 -12.75 -4.17
N GLY A 111 -6.84 -12.19 -5.23
CA GLY A 111 -6.44 -12.89 -6.46
C GLY A 111 -4.92 -13.02 -6.67
N GLY A 112 -4.12 -12.30 -5.89
CA GLY A 112 -2.66 -12.26 -6.01
C GLY A 112 -1.89 -13.32 -5.20
N THR A 113 -0.57 -13.30 -5.34
CA THR A 113 0.36 -14.20 -4.64
C THR A 113 0.60 -13.76 -3.19
N PHE A 114 0.74 -12.45 -2.95
CA PHE A 114 1.18 -11.91 -1.67
C PHE A 114 0.04 -11.33 -0.81
N ASN A 115 -0.97 -10.70 -1.42
CA ASN A 115 -2.23 -10.26 -0.78
C ASN A 115 -2.00 -9.66 0.61
N HIS A 116 -1.05 -8.72 0.72
CA HIS A 116 -0.56 -8.20 1.99
C HIS A 116 -1.67 -7.47 2.76
N PHE A 117 -2.42 -6.62 2.08
CA PHE A 117 -3.51 -5.88 2.70
C PHE A 117 -4.67 -6.79 3.10
N ALA A 118 -5.08 -7.70 2.21
CA ALA A 118 -6.14 -8.67 2.49
C ALA A 118 -5.83 -9.52 3.73
N ARG A 119 -4.57 -9.95 3.87
CA ARG A 119 -4.11 -10.69 5.06
C ARG A 119 -4.17 -9.89 6.34
N ALA A 120 -3.76 -8.63 6.27
CA ALA A 120 -3.85 -7.75 7.42
C ALA A 120 -5.32 -7.50 7.81
N ALA A 121 -6.23 -7.48 6.83
CA ALA A 121 -7.68 -7.36 7.01
C ALA A 121 -8.38 -8.67 7.43
N GLY A 122 -7.64 -9.77 7.60
CA GLY A 122 -8.22 -11.06 8.01
C GLY A 122 -9.03 -11.76 6.91
N VAL A 123 -8.94 -11.30 5.66
CA VAL A 123 -9.69 -11.80 4.49
C VAL A 123 -8.74 -12.46 3.49
N ASP A 124 -8.03 -13.50 3.93
CA ASP A 124 -6.97 -14.18 3.17
C ASP A 124 -7.48 -14.92 1.91
N THR A 125 -8.78 -15.18 1.83
CA THR A 125 -9.45 -15.91 0.74
C THR A 125 -10.68 -15.14 0.25
N VAL A 126 -11.12 -15.44 -0.98
CA VAL A 126 -12.37 -14.88 -1.53
C VAL A 126 -13.56 -15.25 -0.65
N GLU A 127 -13.60 -16.49 -0.16
CA GLU A 127 -14.66 -16.95 0.76
C GLU A 127 -14.69 -16.12 2.04
N ALA A 128 -13.54 -15.89 2.68
CA ALA A 128 -13.47 -15.09 3.91
C ALA A 128 -13.88 -13.63 3.67
N ALA A 129 -13.56 -13.07 2.49
CA ALA A 129 -13.97 -11.72 2.11
C ALA A 129 -15.50 -11.63 1.90
N LEU A 130 -16.09 -12.63 1.24
CA LEU A 130 -17.55 -12.69 1.04
C LEU A 130 -18.28 -12.96 2.37
N ASP A 131 -17.71 -13.75 3.28
CA ASP A 131 -18.25 -13.93 4.63
C ASP A 131 -18.24 -12.62 5.43
N ALA A 132 -17.17 -11.83 5.31
CA ALA A 132 -17.09 -10.51 5.95
C ALA A 132 -18.14 -9.56 5.35
N TYR A 133 -18.37 -9.63 4.03
CA TYR A 133 -19.42 -8.87 3.35
C TYR A 133 -20.83 -9.26 3.83
N ASP A 134 -21.16 -10.55 3.83
CA ASP A 134 -22.48 -11.05 4.24
C ASP A 134 -22.77 -10.75 5.72
N ALA A 135 -21.74 -10.73 6.56
CA ALA A 135 -21.85 -10.36 7.97
C ALA A 135 -21.97 -8.84 8.20
N GLY A 136 -21.77 -8.00 7.17
CA GLY A 136 -21.71 -6.55 7.31
C GLY A 136 -20.50 -6.08 8.15
N SER A 137 -19.43 -6.87 8.19
CA SER A 137 -18.26 -6.64 9.05
C SER A 137 -17.35 -5.57 8.46
N VAL A 138 -17.73 -4.31 8.62
CA VAL A 138 -16.96 -3.15 8.15
C VAL A 138 -16.05 -2.62 9.26
N ARG A 139 -14.79 -2.33 8.90
CA ARG A 139 -13.81 -1.66 9.76
C ARG A 139 -13.29 -0.41 9.08
N SER A 140 -13.16 0.66 9.84
CA SER A 140 -12.35 1.82 9.44
C SER A 140 -10.88 1.52 9.70
N VAL A 141 -10.02 1.74 8.71
CA VAL A 141 -8.60 1.43 8.80
C VAL A 141 -7.73 2.64 8.48
N VAL A 142 -6.54 2.65 9.04
CA VAL A 142 -5.51 3.62 8.72
C VAL A 142 -4.97 3.37 7.31
N VAL A 143 -4.85 4.46 6.56
CA VAL A 143 -4.09 4.56 5.31
C VAL A 143 -3.09 5.70 5.45
N ALA A 144 -2.12 5.78 4.54
CA ALA A 144 -1.31 6.97 4.39
C ALA A 144 -1.71 7.74 3.15
N GLU A 145 -1.40 9.03 3.17
CA GLU A 145 -1.55 9.94 2.07
C GLU A 145 -0.17 10.47 1.68
N ALA A 146 0.16 10.38 0.39
CA ALA A 146 1.37 10.96 -0.18
C ALA A 146 0.99 12.10 -1.12
N VAL A 147 1.55 13.29 -0.87
CA VAL A 147 1.35 14.48 -1.69
C VAL A 147 2.70 14.96 -2.19
N ILE A 148 2.81 15.15 -3.50
CA ILE A 148 3.96 15.79 -4.14
C ILE A 148 3.57 17.22 -4.48
N ASP A 149 4.36 18.18 -3.99
CA ASP A 149 4.09 19.61 -4.06
C ASP A 149 2.66 19.93 -3.61
N ASP A 150 1.86 20.52 -4.50
CA ASP A 150 0.45 20.83 -4.29
C ASP A 150 -0.46 19.95 -5.18
N GLY A 151 0.05 18.78 -5.60
CA GLY A 151 -0.67 17.83 -6.44
C GLY A 151 -1.74 17.02 -5.70
N ASP A 152 -2.43 16.16 -6.45
CA ASP A 152 -3.47 15.31 -5.88
C ASP A 152 -2.89 14.28 -4.89
N PRO A 153 -3.54 14.07 -3.74
CA PRO A 153 -3.08 13.09 -2.79
C PRO A 153 -3.22 11.65 -3.29
N VAL A 154 -2.18 10.85 -3.13
CA VAL A 154 -2.16 9.41 -3.42
C VAL A 154 -2.41 8.63 -2.14
N THR A 155 -3.36 7.70 -2.18
CA THR A 155 -3.64 6.79 -1.06
C THR A 155 -2.64 5.65 -1.05
N VAL A 156 -2.09 5.34 0.12
CA VAL A 156 -1.09 4.29 0.34
C VAL A 156 -1.58 3.34 1.42
N LEU A 157 -1.50 2.04 1.17
CA LEU A 157 -2.01 0.98 2.05
C LEU A 157 -0.95 0.37 2.98
N ASN A 158 0.31 0.35 2.54
CA ASN A 158 1.40 -0.31 3.27
C ASN A 158 2.59 0.62 3.47
N ALA A 159 3.19 1.10 2.38
CA ALA A 159 4.43 1.85 2.47
C ALA A 159 4.73 2.69 1.22
N VAL A 160 5.51 3.74 1.44
CA VAL A 160 6.14 4.59 0.43
C VAL A 160 7.66 4.40 0.50
N SER A 161 8.32 4.38 -0.65
CA SER A 161 9.78 4.40 -0.75
C SER A 161 10.25 5.37 -1.84
N LEU A 162 11.33 6.09 -1.54
CA LEU A 162 12.03 7.00 -2.43
C LEU A 162 13.51 6.63 -2.48
N GLY A 163 14.13 6.68 -3.67
CA GLY A 163 15.54 6.37 -3.87
C GLY A 163 15.78 4.91 -4.23
N ALA A 164 16.93 4.36 -3.83
CA ALA A 164 17.32 3.00 -4.20
C ALA A 164 16.23 2.00 -3.77
N TYR A 165 15.45 1.52 -4.74
CA TYR A 165 14.48 0.44 -4.57
C TYR A 165 14.55 -0.58 -5.72
N PRO A 166 15.63 -1.38 -5.74
CA PRO A 166 15.82 -2.53 -6.61
C PRO A 166 14.58 -3.40 -6.84
N GLU A 167 13.98 -3.89 -5.75
CA GLU A 167 13.07 -5.03 -5.86
C GLU A 167 11.77 -4.71 -6.63
N MET A 168 11.37 -3.44 -6.79
CA MET A 168 10.23 -3.06 -7.65
C MET A 168 10.60 -2.87 -9.13
N LEU A 169 11.87 -2.60 -9.45
CA LEU A 169 12.36 -2.66 -10.83
C LEU A 169 12.47 -4.12 -11.30
N ALA A 170 12.79 -5.05 -10.39
CA ALA A 170 12.87 -6.47 -10.68
C ALA A 170 11.52 -7.14 -11.02
N GLU A 171 10.39 -6.60 -10.55
CA GLU A 171 9.06 -7.08 -10.94
C GLU A 171 8.71 -6.67 -12.40
N ARG A 172 9.35 -5.63 -12.94
CA ARG A 172 9.22 -5.22 -14.35
C ARG A 172 9.97 -6.14 -15.33
N GLU A 173 11.06 -6.78 -14.90
CA GLU A 173 11.88 -7.64 -15.77
C GLU A 173 11.47 -9.13 -15.79
N LYS A 174 10.60 -9.60 -14.89
CA LYS A 174 10.09 -10.99 -14.92
C LYS A 174 9.19 -11.31 -16.13
N ARG A 175 8.95 -10.35 -17.03
CA ARG A 175 8.33 -10.58 -18.36
C ARG A 175 9.32 -10.99 -19.45
N THR A 176 10.62 -11.08 -19.17
CA THR A 176 11.59 -11.58 -20.14
C THR A 176 12.24 -12.85 -19.61
N SER A 177 11.87 -13.99 -20.20
CA SER A 177 12.48 -15.28 -19.89
C SER A 177 13.96 -15.28 -20.28
N LEU A 178 14.86 -15.04 -19.33
CA LEU A 178 16.29 -15.31 -19.48
C LEU A 178 16.81 -16.01 -18.23
N GLY A 179 17.61 -17.06 -18.45
CA GLY A 179 17.78 -18.19 -17.55
C GLY A 179 18.50 -17.93 -16.22
N LYS A 180 18.24 -18.89 -15.30
CA LYS A 180 18.97 -19.31 -14.10
C LYS A 180 20.14 -18.39 -13.66
N TRP A 181 19.94 -17.77 -12.48
CA TRP A 181 20.88 -17.09 -11.56
C TRP A 181 21.74 -15.92 -12.09
N TRP A 182 22.23 -15.97 -13.32
CA TRP A 182 23.03 -14.89 -13.92
C TRP A 182 22.20 -13.64 -14.24
N GLY A 183 20.93 -13.81 -14.65
CA GLY A 183 20.01 -12.69 -14.88
C GLY A 183 19.76 -11.84 -13.62
N GLY A 184 19.62 -12.50 -12.46
CA GLY A 184 19.48 -11.81 -11.17
C GLY A 184 20.74 -11.06 -10.74
N ALA A 185 21.92 -11.60 -11.06
CA ALA A 185 23.20 -10.93 -10.73
C ALA A 185 23.46 -9.70 -11.61
N ILE A 186 23.08 -9.75 -12.89
CA ILE A 186 23.22 -8.62 -13.83
C ILE A 186 22.19 -7.52 -13.52
N ALA A 187 20.94 -7.89 -13.18
CA ALA A 187 19.92 -6.96 -12.71
C ALA A 187 20.37 -6.26 -11.42
N ALA A 188 20.85 -7.02 -10.43
CA ALA A 188 21.43 -6.49 -9.20
C ALA A 188 22.65 -5.59 -9.46
N TRP A 189 23.48 -5.90 -10.45
CA TRP A 189 24.63 -5.09 -10.83
C TRP A 189 24.25 -3.77 -11.49
N ARG A 190 23.25 -3.77 -12.39
CA ARG A 190 22.67 -2.55 -12.98
C ARG A 190 21.97 -1.69 -11.93
N GLU A 191 21.22 -2.29 -11.01
CA GLU A 191 20.65 -1.62 -9.83
C GLU A 191 21.68 -0.97 -8.93
N MET A 192 22.78 -1.69 -8.62
CA MET A 192 23.90 -1.13 -7.85
C MET A 192 24.52 0.09 -8.54
N HIS A 193 24.47 0.17 -9.87
CA HIS A 193 25.02 1.28 -10.65
C HIS A 193 24.00 2.41 -10.88
N GLY A 194 22.69 2.15 -10.72
CA GLY A 194 21.61 3.14 -10.79
C GLY A 194 21.19 3.76 -9.45
N ALA A 195 21.70 3.26 -8.31
CA ALA A 195 21.45 3.84 -6.99
C ALA A 195 22.16 5.19 -6.83
N HIS A 196 21.45 6.26 -7.11
CA HIS A 196 21.91 7.63 -6.94
C HIS A 196 21.54 8.15 -5.55
N ARG A 197 22.38 9.05 -5.03
CA ARG A 197 22.14 9.71 -3.75
C ARG A 197 21.09 10.78 -3.94
N ILE A 198 20.13 10.83 -3.02
CA ILE A 198 19.12 11.87 -2.98
C ILE A 198 19.46 12.81 -1.84
N THR A 199 19.39 14.12 -2.07
CA THR A 199 19.44 15.08 -0.98
C THR A 199 18.02 15.32 -0.48
N ILE A 200 17.82 15.23 0.83
CA ILE A 200 16.56 15.59 1.48
C ILE A 200 16.78 16.75 2.45
N VAL A 201 15.77 17.59 2.62
CA VAL A 201 15.72 18.61 3.66
C VAL A 201 14.49 18.35 4.51
N ARG A 202 14.69 18.21 5.82
CA ARG A 202 13.65 18.02 6.83
C ARG A 202 13.91 19.00 7.96
N ASP A 203 12.91 19.79 8.34
CA ASP A 203 13.03 20.76 9.45
C ASP A 203 14.26 21.69 9.31
N GLY A 204 14.53 22.13 8.07
CA GLY A 204 15.70 22.96 7.71
C GLY A 204 17.05 22.23 7.71
N ARG A 205 17.09 20.95 8.09
CA ARG A 205 18.31 20.13 8.12
C ARG A 205 18.46 19.33 6.84
N ARG A 206 19.60 19.50 6.18
CA ARG A 206 19.97 18.76 4.97
C ARG A 206 20.60 17.42 5.32
N ALA A 207 20.14 16.35 4.67
CA ALA A 207 20.77 15.04 4.68
C ALA A 207 20.95 14.52 3.25
N VAL A 208 21.93 13.64 3.05
CA VAL A 208 22.11 12.90 1.80
C VAL A 208 21.85 11.44 2.10
N VAL A 209 20.89 10.85 1.41
CA VAL A 209 20.36 9.51 1.67
C VAL A 209 20.43 8.64 0.42
N TRP A 210 20.53 7.34 0.64
CA TRP A 210 20.32 6.33 -0.40
C TRP A 210 18.84 6.04 -0.61
N SER A 211 18.06 6.09 0.47
CA SER A 211 16.62 5.88 0.42
C SER A 211 15.89 6.52 1.60
N VAL A 212 14.62 6.82 1.38
CA VAL A 212 13.62 7.13 2.40
C VAL A 212 12.55 6.05 2.29
N PHE A 213 12.23 5.41 3.41
CA PHE A 213 11.15 4.43 3.51
C PHE A 213 10.16 4.90 4.58
N ALA A 214 8.86 4.85 4.29
CA ALA A 214 7.82 5.17 5.26
C ALA A 214 6.76 4.06 5.21
N GLY A 215 6.71 3.23 6.26
CA GLY A 215 5.67 2.21 6.42
C GLY A 215 4.57 2.68 7.35
N ILE A 216 3.34 2.20 7.15
CA ILE A 216 2.20 2.48 8.03
C ILE A 216 2.26 1.55 9.24
N GLY A 217 2.07 2.14 10.43
CA GLY A 217 2.18 1.50 11.73
C GLY A 217 3.62 1.37 12.22
N ARG A 218 3.76 0.96 13.48
CA ARG A 218 5.06 0.72 14.13
C ARG A 218 5.67 -0.57 13.60
N GLY A 219 6.73 -0.42 12.82
CA GLY A 219 7.47 -1.56 12.33
C GLY A 219 8.34 -2.25 13.38
N ASP A 220 8.77 -3.49 13.11
CA ASP A 220 9.79 -4.20 13.90
C ASP A 220 11.08 -3.34 13.91
N PRO A 221 11.55 -2.87 15.09
CA PRO A 221 12.74 -2.04 15.19
C PRO A 221 14.02 -2.72 14.70
N ARG A 222 14.03 -4.07 14.62
CA ARG A 222 15.21 -4.87 14.23
C ARG A 222 15.34 -5.09 12.73
N ARG A 223 14.32 -4.72 11.95
CA ARG A 223 14.34 -4.79 10.47
C ARG A 223 14.77 -3.45 9.90
N ILE A 224 15.16 -3.39 8.62
CA ILE A 224 15.57 -2.14 7.95
C ILE A 224 14.40 -1.53 7.19
N ALA A 225 13.61 -2.33 6.49
CA ALA A 225 12.32 -1.93 5.93
C ALA A 225 11.33 -3.09 6.04
N MET A 226 10.03 -2.78 6.12
CA MET A 226 8.97 -3.78 6.20
C MET A 226 7.87 -3.47 5.19
N MET A 227 7.72 -4.32 4.19
CA MET A 227 6.63 -4.19 3.21
C MET A 227 5.27 -4.68 3.74
N ARG A 228 5.22 -5.23 4.95
CA ARG A 228 3.98 -5.68 5.60
C ARG A 228 3.69 -4.82 6.82
N ARG A 229 2.47 -4.28 6.86
CA ARG A 229 1.90 -3.68 8.06
C ARG A 229 1.48 -4.76 9.05
N ALA A 230 1.71 -4.52 10.34
CA ALA A 230 1.37 -5.46 11.41
C ALA A 230 -0.05 -5.26 11.94
N SER A 231 -0.58 -4.04 11.83
CA SER A 231 -1.91 -3.63 12.28
C SER A 231 -2.58 -2.75 11.21
N LEU A 232 -3.91 -2.65 11.27
CA LEU A 232 -4.70 -1.74 10.43
C LEU A 232 -5.01 -0.41 11.12
N ASP A 233 -4.80 -0.33 12.44
CA ASP A 233 -5.42 0.70 13.29
C ASP A 233 -4.39 1.67 13.88
N GLU A 234 -3.12 1.60 13.46
CA GLU A 234 -2.02 2.42 13.98
C GLU A 234 -1.78 3.67 13.12
N PRO A 235 -2.19 4.88 13.55
CA PRO A 235 -2.13 6.11 12.75
C PRO A 235 -0.75 6.76 12.78
N GLU A 236 0.30 5.96 12.62
CA GLU A 236 1.69 6.41 12.63
C GLU A 236 2.43 5.91 11.38
N LEU A 237 3.48 6.61 11.01
CA LEU A 237 4.42 6.26 9.97
C LEU A 237 5.76 5.89 10.63
N ASP A 238 6.26 4.68 10.38
CA ASP A 238 7.64 4.28 10.68
C ASP A 238 8.53 4.71 9.51
N VAL A 239 9.08 5.92 9.65
CA VAL A 239 9.96 6.56 8.66
C VAL A 239 11.41 6.19 8.92
N ARG A 240 12.10 5.78 7.87
CA ARG A 240 13.46 5.28 7.91
C ARG A 240 14.30 5.93 6.83
N LEU A 241 15.37 6.60 7.25
CA LEU A 241 16.32 7.26 6.37
C LEU A 241 17.61 6.47 6.34
N HIS A 242 18.01 6.03 5.16
CA HIS A 242 19.32 5.41 4.97
C HIS A 242 20.33 6.47 4.54
N HIS A 243 21.08 7.02 5.49
CA HIS A 243 22.11 8.03 5.25
C HIS A 243 23.22 7.52 4.35
N ALA A 244 23.65 8.35 3.40
CA ALA A 244 24.66 8.00 2.39
C ALA A 244 26.12 8.14 2.89
N ARG A 245 26.41 7.57 4.07
CA ARG A 245 27.74 7.61 4.72
C ARG A 245 28.62 6.41 4.34
N GLY A 246 28.01 5.31 3.88
CA GLY A 246 28.69 4.08 3.46
C GLY A 246 28.82 3.89 1.93
N THR A 247 29.32 2.71 1.54
CA THR A 247 29.46 2.32 0.12
C THR A 247 28.10 1.95 -0.49
N ARG A 248 27.97 2.10 -1.83
CA ARG A 248 26.77 1.68 -2.58
C ARG A 248 26.40 0.21 -2.35
N LEU A 249 27.40 -0.65 -2.20
CA LEU A 249 27.18 -2.07 -1.88
C LEU A 249 26.35 -2.19 -0.59
N ARG A 250 26.77 -1.54 0.51
CA ARG A 250 26.03 -1.53 1.78
C ARG A 250 24.65 -0.87 1.68
N ALA A 251 24.50 0.10 0.77
CA ALA A 251 23.20 0.69 0.47
C ALA A 251 22.22 -0.37 -0.06
N VAL A 252 22.64 -1.12 -1.07
CA VAL A 252 21.83 -2.18 -1.70
C VAL A 252 21.58 -3.35 -0.75
N THR A 253 22.55 -3.74 0.09
CA THR A 253 22.36 -4.84 1.05
C THR A 253 21.31 -4.55 2.11
N SER A 254 21.11 -3.26 2.46
CA SER A 254 20.10 -2.83 3.42
C SER A 254 18.66 -3.07 2.94
N LEU A 255 18.52 -3.21 1.62
CA LEU A 255 17.27 -3.43 0.91
C LEU A 255 17.03 -4.93 0.70
N ALA A 256 17.77 -5.82 1.36
CA ALA A 256 17.49 -7.26 1.31
C ALA A 256 16.38 -7.62 2.30
N PHE A 257 15.26 -8.17 1.82
CA PHE A 257 14.10 -8.45 2.69
C PHE A 257 13.97 -9.93 3.11
N GLY A 258 14.71 -10.83 2.45
CA GLY A 258 14.70 -12.26 2.76
C GLY A 258 15.44 -12.59 4.05
N ARG A 259 14.84 -13.36 4.97
CA ARG A 259 15.47 -13.81 6.23
C ARG A 259 16.83 -14.48 6.01
N ARG A 260 16.95 -15.34 4.99
CA ARG A 260 18.21 -16.02 4.63
C ARG A 260 19.21 -15.04 4.02
N THR A 261 18.76 -14.17 3.12
CA THR A 261 19.59 -13.13 2.51
C THR A 261 20.18 -12.20 3.57
N LEU A 262 19.34 -11.68 4.48
CA LEU A 262 19.77 -10.85 5.61
C LEU A 262 20.79 -11.55 6.52
N ALA A 263 20.62 -12.84 6.80
CA ALA A 263 21.57 -13.61 7.59
C ALA A 263 22.94 -13.72 6.90
N VAL A 264 22.95 -13.98 5.59
CA VAL A 264 24.17 -14.02 4.77
C VAL A 264 24.85 -12.64 4.72
N MET A 265 24.09 -11.57 4.47
CA MET A 265 24.65 -10.20 4.42
C MET A 265 25.24 -9.77 5.77
N ARG A 266 24.60 -10.16 6.89
CA ARG A 266 25.15 -9.98 8.25
C ARG A 266 26.45 -10.75 8.45
N ALA A 267 26.49 -12.02 8.06
CA ALA A 267 27.69 -12.85 8.17
C ALA A 267 28.87 -12.26 7.37
N LEU A 268 28.59 -11.72 6.18
CA LEU A 268 29.58 -11.07 5.33
C LEU A 268 29.93 -9.63 5.76
N ARG A 269 29.36 -9.11 6.86
CA ARG A 269 29.54 -7.72 7.35
C ARG A 269 29.22 -6.65 6.29
N LEU A 270 28.27 -6.96 5.42
CA LEU A 270 27.84 -6.07 4.35
C LEU A 270 26.63 -5.21 4.73
N MET A 271 26.06 -5.38 5.92
CA MET A 271 24.98 -4.53 6.42
C MET A 271 25.47 -3.11 6.71
N PRO A 272 24.65 -2.07 6.47
CA PRO A 272 24.96 -0.75 6.96
C PRO A 272 25.02 -0.75 8.50
N PRO A 273 25.93 0.01 9.11
CA PRO A 273 25.93 0.20 10.56
C PRO A 273 24.63 0.91 10.99
N ALA A 274 24.17 0.65 12.21
CA ALA A 274 22.95 1.26 12.75
C ALA A 274 23.02 2.81 12.76
N SER A 275 24.23 3.39 12.81
CA SER A 275 24.47 4.83 12.70
C SER A 275 24.08 5.44 11.34
N ASP A 276 23.94 4.61 10.30
CA ASP A 276 23.55 5.05 8.95
C ASP A 276 22.02 4.97 8.76
N LEU A 277 21.30 4.38 9.72
CA LEU A 277 19.85 4.26 9.70
C LEU A 277 19.24 5.17 10.75
N GLU A 278 18.52 6.18 10.31
CA GLU A 278 17.69 7.00 11.19
C GLU A 278 16.26 6.46 11.15
N ARG A 279 15.61 6.38 12.31
CA ARG A 279 14.22 5.97 12.45
C ARG A 279 13.43 7.04 13.19
N ALA A 280 12.28 7.41 12.65
CA ALA A 280 11.30 8.27 13.30
C ALA A 280 9.91 7.63 13.21
N VAL A 281 9.15 7.67 14.30
CA VAL A 281 7.73 7.27 14.32
C VAL A 281 6.92 8.54 14.48
N VAL A 282 6.17 8.92 13.44
CA VAL A 282 5.48 10.21 13.35
C VAL A 282 4.13 10.04 12.66
N SER A 283 3.15 10.88 12.95
CA SER A 283 1.87 10.89 12.21
C SER A 283 1.98 11.56 10.84
N GLU A 284 2.98 12.43 10.65
CA GLU A 284 3.22 13.18 9.42
C GLU A 284 4.72 13.49 9.28
N ILE A 285 5.19 13.54 8.03
CA ILE A 285 6.52 14.02 7.68
C ILE A 285 6.47 14.80 6.37
N GLU A 286 7.18 15.92 6.32
CA GLU A 286 7.43 16.68 5.11
C GLU A 286 8.93 16.68 4.79
N LEU A 287 9.25 16.46 3.52
CA LEU A 287 10.61 16.44 3.00
C LEU A 287 10.67 17.31 1.75
N THR A 288 11.65 18.20 1.66
CA THR A 288 12.08 18.72 0.34
C THR A 288 13.05 17.72 -0.25
N VAL A 289 12.71 17.14 -1.39
CA VAL A 289 13.51 16.19 -2.13
C VAL A 289 14.25 16.93 -3.24
N ARG A 290 15.57 16.73 -3.29
CA ARG A 290 16.44 17.19 -4.37
C ARG A 290 17.06 15.96 -5.04
N PRO A 291 16.49 15.50 -6.16
CA PRO A 291 16.87 14.23 -6.77
C PRO A 291 18.28 14.26 -7.38
N GLY A 292 18.73 15.40 -7.88
CA GLY A 292 20.04 15.52 -8.55
C GLY A 292 20.10 14.63 -9.79
N GLU A 293 21.07 13.71 -9.84
CA GLU A 293 21.21 12.73 -10.93
C GLU A 293 20.32 11.49 -10.73
N ALA A 294 19.60 11.38 -9.62
CA ALA A 294 18.73 10.23 -9.36
C ALA A 294 17.51 10.25 -10.28
N THR A 295 17.16 9.09 -10.84
CA THR A 295 15.86 8.90 -11.49
C THR A 295 14.77 9.04 -10.41
N PRO A 296 13.88 10.03 -10.51
CA PRO A 296 13.05 10.39 -9.40
C PRO A 296 11.77 9.54 -9.51
N VAL A 297 11.75 8.40 -8.84
CA VAL A 297 10.60 7.49 -8.79
C VAL A 297 10.15 7.32 -7.35
N LEU A 298 8.86 7.57 -7.10
CA LEU A 298 8.21 7.26 -5.85
C LEU A 298 7.54 5.90 -5.99
N ALA A 299 7.96 4.95 -5.17
CA ALA A 299 7.35 3.65 -5.09
C ALA A 299 6.31 3.63 -3.96
N HIS A 300 5.11 3.14 -4.20
CA HIS A 300 4.12 2.89 -3.15
C HIS A 300 3.32 1.62 -3.44
N ASP A 301 3.14 0.74 -2.45
CA ASP A 301 2.36 -0.50 -2.58
C ASP A 301 2.67 -1.41 -3.79
N GLY A 302 3.89 -1.31 -4.36
CA GLY A 302 4.27 -2.05 -5.57
C GLY A 302 4.02 -1.29 -6.89
N GLU A 303 3.41 -0.11 -6.83
CA GLU A 303 3.22 0.81 -7.96
C GLU A 303 4.31 1.89 -7.99
N LEU A 304 4.63 2.36 -9.20
CA LEU A 304 5.59 3.43 -9.44
C LEU A 304 4.84 4.70 -9.85
N ALA A 305 5.03 5.77 -9.09
CA ALA A 305 4.60 7.11 -9.44
C ALA A 305 5.80 7.91 -9.98
N GLU A 306 5.55 8.64 -11.06
CA GLU A 306 6.49 9.62 -11.57
C GLU A 306 6.64 10.76 -10.57
N THR A 307 7.84 11.32 -10.46
CA THR A 307 8.07 12.51 -9.63
C THR A 307 8.80 13.58 -10.43
N PRO A 308 8.72 14.86 -10.01
CA PRO A 308 9.39 15.95 -10.69
C PRO A 308 10.90 15.70 -10.86
N THR A 309 11.45 16.16 -11.98
CA THR A 309 12.90 16.14 -12.23
C THR A 309 13.65 17.20 -11.42
N GLY A 310 12.96 18.26 -11.01
CA GLY A 310 13.48 19.32 -10.13
C GLY A 310 13.31 19.01 -8.65
N ASP A 311 13.63 20.00 -7.81
CA ASP A 311 13.31 19.95 -6.38
C ASP A 311 11.79 19.92 -6.19
N TYR A 312 11.31 19.07 -5.28
CA TYR A 312 9.88 18.97 -4.94
C TYR A 312 9.67 18.73 -3.44
N ARG A 313 8.49 19.05 -2.95
CA ARG A 313 8.05 18.72 -1.59
C ARG A 313 7.33 17.38 -1.62
N LEU A 314 7.70 16.46 -0.74
CA LEU A 314 6.97 15.23 -0.46
C LEU A 314 6.40 15.31 0.96
N ARG A 315 5.09 15.28 1.07
CA ARG A 315 4.39 15.21 2.35
C ARG A 315 3.72 13.85 2.49
N LEU A 316 4.01 13.17 3.59
CA LEU A 316 3.42 11.88 3.94
C LEU A 316 2.66 12.02 5.26
N ARG A 317 1.41 11.58 5.29
CA ARG A 317 0.56 11.66 6.49
C ARG A 317 -0.22 10.38 6.70
N ALA A 318 -0.22 9.86 7.93
CA ALA A 318 -1.15 8.80 8.32
C ALA A 318 -2.55 9.40 8.55
N ILE A 319 -3.56 8.76 7.97
CA ILE A 319 -4.96 9.16 8.05
C ILE A 319 -5.71 8.12 8.89
N PRO A 320 -6.06 8.43 10.15
CA PRO A 320 -6.98 7.62 10.93
C PRO A 320 -8.30 7.45 10.18
N ASP A 321 -8.89 6.27 10.25
CA ASP A 321 -10.18 5.95 9.63
C ASP A 321 -10.27 6.31 8.14
N GLY A 322 -9.13 6.31 7.44
CA GLY A 322 -9.04 6.83 6.09
C GLY A 322 -9.61 5.92 5.00
N LEU A 323 -10.04 4.70 5.34
CA LEU A 323 -10.69 3.78 4.42
C LEU A 323 -11.64 2.84 5.18
N ARG A 324 -12.86 2.66 4.67
CA ARG A 324 -13.79 1.61 5.13
C ARG A 324 -13.53 0.33 4.35
N VAL A 325 -13.34 -0.79 5.05
CA VAL A 325 -13.10 -2.10 4.44
C VAL A 325 -13.93 -3.20 5.09
N TYR A 326 -14.37 -4.17 4.29
CA TYR A 326 -14.87 -5.43 4.84
C TYR A 326 -13.69 -6.26 5.37
N ALA A 327 -13.74 -6.63 6.64
CA ALA A 327 -12.65 -7.27 7.37
C ALA A 327 -13.16 -8.20 8.47
N ARG A 328 -12.28 -9.05 9.00
CA ARG A 328 -12.57 -9.97 10.11
C ARG A 328 -11.80 -9.61 11.38
#